data_AF-A0A7S4DNB3-F1
#
_entry.id   AF-A0A7S4DNB3-F1
#
_cell.length_a   1.000
_cell.length_b   1.000
_cell.length_c   1.000
_cell.angle_alpha   90.00
_cell.angle_beta   90.00
_cell.angle_gamma   90.00
#
_symmetry.space_group_name_H-M   'P 1'
#
loop_
_entity.id
_entity.type
_entity.pdbx_description
1 polymer ?
#
loop_
_entity_poly.entity_id
_entity_poly.type
_entity_poly.pdbx_seq_one_letter_code
_entity_poly.pdbx_strand_id
1 'polypeptide(L)'
;MWSLGCILFELLTGEYCFDPEQEGDEGIPRDESHLQLMMEMLGPIPKAMLDEGRHTGELFNPDDNTLRHTKVLGHWGIELLLHKRYDLSREDAKVATSVLENLLCFDPRKRWSAQDLLECKWLSGEQHSLSSSSSAAASSSSSSAA
;
A
#
# COMPACT_ATOMS: atom_id res chain seq x y z
N MET A 1 -7.50 -2.96 10.92
CA MET A 1 -7.50 -2.70 9.46
C MET A 1 -6.32 -1.85 9.04
N TRP A 2 -6.14 -0.61 9.53
CA TRP A 2 -4.94 0.19 9.22
C TRP A 2 -3.64 -0.56 9.53
N SER A 3 -3.49 -1.08 10.75
CA SER A 3 -2.32 -1.87 11.15
C SER A 3 -2.11 -3.11 10.29
N LEU A 4 -3.19 -3.70 9.76
CA LEU A 4 -3.09 -4.82 8.82
C LEU A 4 -2.54 -4.34 7.46
N GLY A 5 -2.95 -3.16 6.99
CA GLY A 5 -2.36 -2.53 5.82
C GLY A 5 -0.85 -2.34 5.98
N CYS A 6 -0.40 -1.86 7.14
CA CYS A 6 1.03 -1.74 7.44
C CYS A 6 1.76 -3.11 7.41
N ILE A 7 1.18 -4.13 8.04
CA ILE A 7 1.75 -5.49 8.05
C ILE A 7 1.78 -6.08 6.63
N LEU A 8 0.75 -5.88 5.82
CA LEU A 8 0.74 -6.37 4.44
C LEU A 8 1.80 -5.69 3.59
N PHE A 9 1.99 -4.38 3.75
CA PHE A 9 3.10 -3.68 3.12
C PHE A 9 4.44 -4.29 3.53
N GLU A 10 4.66 -4.47 4.84
CA GLU A 10 5.89 -5.06 5.37
C GLU A 10 6.14 -6.48 4.86
N LEU A 11 5.10 -7.29 4.72
CA LEU A 11 5.22 -8.63 4.14
C LEU A 11 5.57 -8.61 2.64
N LEU A 12 5.14 -7.59 1.90
CA LEU A 12 5.43 -7.44 0.47
C LEU A 12 6.84 -6.91 0.22
N THR A 13 7.34 -6.03 1.09
CA THR A 13 8.58 -5.27 0.86
C THR A 13 9.75 -5.69 1.75
N GLY A 14 9.47 -6.27 2.92
CA GLY A 14 10.45 -6.53 3.98
C GLY A 14 10.84 -5.30 4.82
N GLU A 15 10.17 -4.16 4.62
CA GLU A 15 10.44 -2.90 5.33
C GLU A 15 9.17 -2.38 6.03
N TYR A 16 9.34 -1.62 7.12
CA TYR A 16 8.19 -1.00 7.78
C TYR A 16 7.45 -0.06 6.82
N CYS A 17 6.12 -0.04 6.93
CA CYS A 17 5.28 0.82 6.10
C CYS A 17 5.52 2.32 6.34
N PHE A 18 5.82 2.69 7.58
CA PHE A 18 6.21 4.04 7.98
C PHE A 18 7.23 3.93 9.11
N ASP A 19 8.47 4.39 8.90
CA ASP A 19 9.49 4.43 9.94
C ASP A 19 9.95 5.88 10.22
N PRO A 20 9.23 6.64 11.07
CA PRO A 20 9.58 8.03 11.34
C PRO A 20 10.92 8.21 12.07
N GLU A 21 11.52 7.15 12.60
CA GLU A 21 12.84 7.21 13.25
C GLU A 21 13.98 7.09 12.24
N GLN A 22 13.79 6.32 11.17
CA GLN A 22 14.78 6.17 10.10
C GLN A 22 14.56 7.14 8.94
N GLU A 23 13.32 7.45 8.61
CA GLU A 23 12.94 8.24 7.43
C GLU A 23 12.50 9.67 7.79
N GLY A 24 12.33 9.98 9.08
CA GLY A 24 11.95 11.30 9.54
C GLY A 24 13.10 12.31 9.53
N ASP A 25 12.75 13.59 9.35
CA ASP A 25 13.72 14.68 9.40
C ASP A 25 14.23 14.93 10.83
N GLU A 26 15.54 15.19 10.96
CA GLU A 26 16.16 15.51 12.25
C GLU A 26 15.55 16.76 12.89
N GLY A 27 15.16 16.66 14.17
CA GLY A 27 14.59 17.76 14.92
C GLY A 27 13.09 18.01 14.67
N ILE A 28 12.47 17.24 13.77
CA ILE A 28 11.02 17.23 13.59
C ILE A 28 10.37 16.28 14.61
N PRO A 29 9.25 16.68 15.25
CA PRO A 29 8.52 15.79 16.15
C PRO A 29 8.12 14.49 15.46
N ARG A 30 8.30 13.35 16.14
CA ARG A 30 8.02 12.01 15.60
C ARG A 30 6.63 11.87 14.97
N ASP A 31 5.61 12.44 15.59
CA ASP A 31 4.23 12.37 15.10
C ASP A 31 4.05 13.15 13.79
N GLU A 32 4.76 14.26 13.62
CA GLU A 32 4.73 15.06 12.41
C GLU A 32 5.48 14.36 11.28
N SER A 33 6.66 13.79 11.55
CA SER A 33 7.38 12.94 10.59
C SER A 33 6.53 11.75 10.16
N HIS A 34 5.81 11.13 11.08
CA HIS A 34 4.91 10.01 10.75
C HIS A 34 3.77 10.47 9.83
N LEU A 35 3.14 11.62 10.10
CA LEU A 35 2.10 12.18 9.23
C LEU A 35 2.63 12.56 7.85
N GLN A 36 3.87 13.07 7.77
CA GLN A 36 4.54 13.35 6.51
C GLN A 36 4.66 12.08 5.67
N LEU A 37 5.21 10.99 6.23
CA LEU A 37 5.35 9.71 5.52
C LEU A 37 3.99 9.17 5.04
N MET A 38 2.96 9.26 5.89
CA MET A 38 1.59 8.91 5.51
C MET A 38 1.11 9.72 4.31
N MET A 39 1.36 11.04 4.29
CA MET A 39 0.93 11.94 3.23
C MET A 39 1.73 11.79 1.93
N GLU A 40 3.02 11.47 2.01
CA GLU A 40 3.87 11.20 0.84
C GLU A 40 3.45 9.90 0.13
N MET A 41 2.94 8.91 0.88
CA MET A 41 2.50 7.64 0.31
C MET A 41 1.02 7.65 -0.14
N LEU A 42 0.13 8.29 0.63
CA LEU A 42 -1.34 8.20 0.44
C LEU A 42 -1.96 9.50 -0.08
N GLY A 43 -1.18 10.56 -0.19
CA GLY A 43 -1.66 11.90 -0.51
C GLY A 43 -2.18 12.65 0.71
N PRO A 44 -2.73 13.86 0.52
CA PRO A 44 -3.09 14.75 1.61
C PRO A 44 -4.22 14.17 2.47
N ILE A 45 -4.15 14.40 3.78
CA ILE A 45 -5.22 14.04 4.71
C ILE A 45 -6.49 14.83 4.36
N PRO A 46 -7.65 14.17 4.21
CA PRO A 46 -8.89 14.86 3.89
C PRO A 46 -9.23 15.92 4.93
N LYS A 47 -9.65 17.11 4.49
CA LYS A 47 -9.99 18.23 5.38
C LYS A 47 -10.98 17.85 6.48
N ALA A 48 -12.01 17.05 6.15
CA ALA A 48 -12.98 16.59 7.14
C ALA A 48 -12.34 15.82 8.32
N MET A 49 -11.24 15.09 8.08
CA MET A 49 -10.48 14.41 9.13
C MET A 49 -9.68 15.40 9.98
N LEU A 50 -9.10 16.43 9.36
CA LEU A 50 -8.39 17.50 10.06
C LEU A 50 -9.34 18.30 10.96
N ASP A 51 -10.53 18.63 10.47
CA ASP A 51 -11.55 19.39 11.20
C ASP A 51 -12.04 18.63 12.46
N GLU A 52 -12.10 17.29 12.40
CA GLU A 52 -12.48 16.43 13.54
C GLU A 52 -11.30 16.10 14.48
N GLY A 53 -10.06 16.41 14.06
CA GLY A 53 -8.83 16.01 14.75
C GLY A 53 -8.51 16.87 15.97
N ARG A 54 -8.33 16.22 17.14
CA ARG A 54 -8.01 16.90 18.41
C ARG A 54 -6.67 17.66 18.38
N HIS A 55 -5.66 17.06 17.75
CA HIS A 55 -4.29 17.58 17.70
C HIS A 55 -3.99 18.32 16.40
N THR A 56 -4.99 18.56 15.54
CA THR A 56 -4.80 19.25 14.25
C THR A 56 -4.16 20.63 14.45
N GLY A 57 -4.60 21.39 15.46
CA GLY A 57 -4.04 22.71 15.73
C GLY A 57 -2.57 22.69 16.20
N GLU A 58 -2.08 21.57 16.73
CA GLU A 58 -0.70 21.39 17.18
C GLU A 58 0.21 20.95 16.02
N LEU A 59 -0.32 20.20 15.06
CA LEU A 59 0.45 19.54 14.01
C LEU A 59 0.38 20.24 12.64
N PHE A 60 -0.69 20.98 12.37
CA PHE A 60 -0.95 21.63 11.10
C PHE A 60 -1.04 23.16 11.21
N ASN A 61 -0.61 23.84 10.16
CA ASN A 61 -0.84 25.26 9.95
C ASN A 61 -2.32 25.49 9.60
N PRO A 62 -3.03 26.38 10.31
CA PRO A 62 -4.47 26.58 10.12
C PRO A 62 -4.83 27.24 8.77
N ASP A 63 -3.87 27.96 8.16
CA ASP A 63 -4.12 28.73 6.94
C ASP A 63 -4.16 27.84 5.69
N ASP A 64 -3.24 26.88 5.59
CA ASP A 64 -3.04 26.05 4.40
C ASP A 64 -3.16 24.53 4.66
N ASN A 65 -3.39 24.12 5.90
CA ASN A 65 -3.46 22.71 6.34
C ASN A 65 -2.19 21.91 6.03
N THR A 66 -1.03 22.56 6.00
CA THR A 66 0.28 21.89 5.89
C THR A 66 0.85 21.55 7.27
N LEU A 67 1.78 20.59 7.34
CA LEU A 67 2.52 20.31 8.57
C LEU A 67 3.37 21.53 8.98
N ARG A 68 3.54 21.74 10.28
CA ARG A 68 4.12 23.00 10.82
C ARG A 68 5.62 23.16 10.58
N HIS A 69 6.36 22.09 10.78
CA HIS A 69 7.82 22.05 10.80
C HIS A 69 8.40 21.28 9.62
N THR A 70 7.61 20.44 8.94
CA THR A 70 8.04 19.70 7.75
C THR A 70 7.20 19.95 6.51
N LYS A 71 7.76 19.61 5.34
CA LYS A 71 7.09 19.67 4.05
C LYS A 71 6.94 18.28 3.48
N VAL A 72 5.75 17.98 2.97
CA VAL A 72 5.50 16.78 2.15
C VAL A 72 6.20 16.98 0.80
N LEU A 73 7.23 16.20 0.52
CA LEU A 73 8.11 16.41 -0.64
C LEU A 73 7.48 15.96 -1.98
N GLY A 74 6.39 15.20 -1.93
CA GLY A 74 5.61 14.80 -3.08
C GLY A 74 4.84 13.50 -2.82
N HIS A 75 3.68 13.35 -3.46
CA HIS A 75 2.93 12.09 -3.41
C HIS A 75 3.49 11.11 -4.44
N TRP A 76 4.11 10.02 -3.96
CA TRP A 76 4.69 8.98 -4.82
C TRP A 76 3.63 8.00 -5.32
N GLY A 77 2.64 7.71 -4.49
CA GLY A 77 1.62 6.68 -4.72
C GLY A 77 2.18 5.26 -4.53
N ILE A 78 1.36 4.39 -3.95
CA ILE A 78 1.76 3.02 -3.59
C ILE A 78 2.18 2.19 -4.82
N GLU A 79 1.48 2.31 -5.95
CA GLU A 79 1.79 1.51 -7.17
C GLU A 79 3.20 1.82 -7.69
N LEU A 80 3.55 3.11 -7.77
CA LEU A 80 4.85 3.54 -8.27
C LEU A 80 5.95 3.15 -7.30
N LEU A 81 5.72 3.32 -5.99
CA LEU A 81 6.64 2.92 -4.94
C LEU A 81 6.95 1.41 -5.03
N LEU A 82 5.92 0.56 -5.04
CA LEU A 82 6.08 -0.90 -5.14
C LEU A 82 6.80 -1.32 -6.41
N HIS A 83 6.48 -0.71 -7.55
CA HIS A 83 7.11 -1.07 -8.82
C HIS A 83 8.55 -0.55 -8.95
N LYS A 84 8.84 0.68 -8.51
CA LYS A 84 10.14 1.33 -8.74
C LYS A 84 11.16 1.06 -7.66
N ARG A 85 10.73 0.94 -6.40
CA ARG A 85 11.64 0.79 -5.26
C ARG A 85 11.83 -0.66 -4.84
N TYR A 86 10.82 -1.50 -5.09
CA TYR A 86 10.77 -2.90 -4.65
C TYR A 86 10.67 -3.89 -5.82
N ASP A 87 10.75 -3.41 -7.07
CA ASP A 87 10.78 -4.22 -8.29
C ASP A 87 9.58 -5.19 -8.45
N LEU A 88 8.42 -4.88 -7.85
CA LEU A 88 7.20 -5.65 -8.11
C LEU A 88 6.79 -5.51 -9.58
N SER A 89 6.22 -6.58 -10.14
CA SER A 89 5.59 -6.51 -11.46
C SER A 89 4.50 -5.44 -11.46
N ARG A 90 4.24 -4.82 -12.62
CA ARG A 90 3.23 -3.75 -12.71
C ARG A 90 1.85 -4.28 -12.32
N GLU A 91 1.56 -5.53 -12.67
CA GLU A 91 0.33 -6.23 -12.35
C GLU A 91 0.21 -6.44 -10.83
N ASP A 92 1.24 -6.98 -10.17
CA ASP A 92 1.22 -7.23 -8.73
C ASP A 92 1.18 -5.92 -7.94
N ALA A 93 1.96 -4.91 -8.35
CA ALA A 93 1.97 -3.59 -7.73
C ALA A 93 0.58 -2.95 -7.79
N LYS A 94 -0.11 -3.05 -8.94
CA LYS A 94 -1.47 -2.52 -9.10
C LYS A 94 -2.48 -3.25 -8.22
N VAL A 95 -2.40 -4.57 -8.13
CA VAL A 95 -3.30 -5.36 -7.27
C VAL A 95 -3.03 -5.04 -5.80
N ALA A 96 -1.78 -5.06 -5.36
CA ALA A 96 -1.39 -4.70 -4.00
C ALA A 96 -1.85 -3.28 -3.63
N THR A 97 -1.67 -2.31 -4.53
CA THR A 97 -2.14 -0.93 -4.36
C THR A 97 -3.64 -0.87 -4.12
N SER A 98 -4.43 -1.60 -4.91
CA SER A 98 -5.89 -1.62 -4.75
C SER A 98 -6.33 -2.10 -3.37
N VAL A 99 -5.56 -2.98 -2.73
CA VAL A 99 -5.85 -3.47 -1.37
C VAL A 99 -5.32 -2.50 -0.32
N LEU A 100 -4.06 -2.07 -0.45
CA LEU A 100 -3.39 -1.20 0.51
C LEU A 100 -4.07 0.17 0.64
N GLU A 101 -4.49 0.80 -0.46
CA GLU A 101 -5.19 2.10 -0.41
C GLU A 101 -6.53 2.01 0.36
N ASN A 102 -7.24 0.88 0.25
CA ASN A 102 -8.50 0.68 0.96
C ASN A 102 -8.29 0.38 2.46
N LEU A 103 -7.19 -0.30 2.82
CA LEU A 103 -6.83 -0.57 4.21
C LEU A 103 -6.20 0.62 4.92
N LEU A 104 -5.44 1.42 4.18
CA LEU A 104 -4.76 2.64 4.62
C LEU A 104 -5.57 3.91 4.30
N CYS A 105 -6.89 3.78 4.16
CA CYS A 105 -7.76 4.93 3.99
C CYS A 105 -7.77 5.79 5.28
N PHE A 106 -7.49 7.09 5.16
CA PHE A 106 -7.52 8.02 6.29
C PHE A 106 -8.88 8.07 6.98
N ASP A 107 -9.96 8.12 6.20
CA ASP A 107 -11.33 8.14 6.75
C ASP A 107 -11.73 6.73 7.21
N PRO A 108 -11.85 6.48 8.53
CA PRO A 108 -12.16 5.16 9.05
C PRO A 108 -13.56 4.68 8.61
N ARG A 109 -14.46 5.58 8.21
CA ARG A 109 -15.81 5.24 7.72
C ARG A 109 -15.79 4.65 6.31
N LYS A 110 -14.75 4.93 5.53
CA LYS A 110 -14.55 4.44 4.15
C LYS A 110 -13.54 3.30 4.05
N ARG A 111 -12.78 3.07 5.13
CA ARG A 111 -11.78 2.01 5.22
C ARG A 111 -12.45 0.65 5.16
N TRP A 112 -11.88 -0.26 4.37
CA TRP A 112 -12.37 -1.63 4.30
C TRP A 112 -12.40 -2.32 5.66
N SER A 113 -13.50 -3.03 5.90
CA SER A 113 -13.62 -3.98 6.97
C SER A 113 -12.86 -5.27 6.65
N ALA A 114 -12.74 -6.17 7.62
CA ALA A 114 -12.17 -7.49 7.39
C ALA A 114 -13.00 -8.32 6.39
N GLN A 115 -14.33 -8.14 6.38
CA GLN A 115 -15.21 -8.83 5.45
C GLN A 115 -14.97 -8.37 4.00
N ASP A 116 -14.87 -7.06 3.78
CA ASP A 116 -14.59 -6.50 2.45
C ASP A 116 -13.25 -7.04 1.90
N LEU A 117 -12.24 -7.19 2.77
CA LEU A 117 -10.94 -7.74 2.40
C LEU A 117 -11.03 -9.23 2.00
N LEU A 118 -11.86 -10.02 2.69
CA LEU A 118 -12.05 -11.44 2.37
C LEU A 118 -12.76 -11.65 1.02
N GLU A 119 -13.61 -10.70 0.63
CA GLU A 119 -14.30 -10.70 -0.67
C GLU A 119 -13.40 -10.22 -1.82
N CYS A 120 -12.22 -9.69 -1.50
CA CYS A 120 -11.24 -9.28 -2.50
C CYS A 120 -10.62 -10.51 -3.18
N LYS A 121 -10.73 -10.55 -4.51
CA LYS A 121 -10.20 -11.63 -5.37
C LYS A 121 -8.72 -11.94 -5.17
N TRP A 122 -7.95 -10.96 -4.70
CA TRP A 122 -6.53 -11.14 -4.41
C TRP A 122 -6.30 -12.15 -3.28
N LEU A 123 -7.15 -12.12 -2.24
CA LEU A 123 -7.02 -12.99 -1.07
C LEU A 123 -7.71 -14.35 -1.28
N SER A 124 -8.68 -14.45 -2.21
CA SER A 124 -9.47 -15.66 -2.44
C SER A 124 -8.72 -16.80 -3.11
N GLY A 125 -7.44 -16.62 -3.49
CA GLY A 125 -6.59 -17.68 -4.03
C GLY A 125 -6.97 -18.18 -5.42
N GLU A 126 -7.94 -17.56 -6.11
CA GLU A 126 -8.42 -17.98 -7.43
C GLU A 126 -7.44 -17.67 -8.59
N GLN A 127 -6.27 -17.11 -8.29
CA GLN A 127 -5.24 -16.77 -9.29
C GLN A 127 -4.12 -17.83 -9.33
N HIS A 128 -4.45 -19.11 -9.56
CA HIS A 128 -3.50 -20.08 -10.16
C HIS A 128 -4.11 -21.39 -10.69
N SER A 129 -5.29 -21.38 -11.33
CA SER A 129 -5.81 -22.57 -12.03
C SER A 129 -5.80 -22.48 -13.57
N LEU A 130 -5.20 -21.45 -14.18
CA LEU A 130 -5.29 -21.22 -15.64
C LEU A 130 -3.95 -21.10 -16.41
N SER A 131 -2.87 -21.75 -15.96
CA SER A 131 -1.66 -21.88 -16.80
C SER A 131 -1.00 -23.26 -16.87
N SER A 132 -1.64 -24.33 -16.37
CA SER A 132 -1.15 -25.70 -16.53
C SER A 132 -2.10 -26.57 -17.33
N SER A 133 -2.55 -26.11 -18.50
CA SER A 133 -3.25 -26.94 -19.48
C SER A 133 -2.99 -26.47 -20.90
N SER A 134 -1.74 -26.60 -21.35
CA SER A 134 -1.47 -26.96 -22.75
C SER A 134 0.00 -27.35 -22.97
N SER A 135 0.31 -28.63 -22.83
CA SER A 135 1.06 -29.43 -23.80
C SER A 135 1.38 -30.81 -23.21
N ALA A 136 0.36 -31.66 -23.17
CA ALA A 136 0.53 -33.10 -22.97
C ALA A 136 -0.41 -33.81 -23.94
N ALA A 137 -0.11 -33.70 -25.24
CA ALA A 137 -0.75 -34.52 -26.28
C ALA A 137 0.15 -34.60 -27.53
N ALA A 138 1.21 -35.40 -27.44
CA ALA A 138 1.73 -36.14 -28.58
C ALA A 138 2.45 -37.38 -28.04
N SER A 139 1.66 -38.41 -27.79
CA SER A 139 2.07 -39.76 -27.44
C SER A 139 3.00 -40.37 -28.49
N SER A 140 4.10 -40.94 -27.99
CA SER A 140 4.81 -42.09 -28.57
C SER A 140 3.83 -43.15 -29.08
N SER A 141 4.05 -43.76 -30.24
CA SER A 141 4.81 -45.01 -30.46
C SER A 141 4.70 -45.31 -31.97
N SER A 142 5.73 -45.77 -32.70
CA SER A 142 6.02 -47.21 -32.78
C SER A 142 7.32 -47.51 -33.55
N SER A 143 8.17 -48.30 -32.89
CA SER A 143 9.10 -49.37 -33.31
C SER A 143 9.39 -49.69 -34.79
N SER A 144 10.69 -49.85 -35.06
CA SER A 144 11.42 -50.89 -35.82
C SER A 144 10.83 -51.50 -37.12
N ALA A 145 11.59 -51.40 -38.23
CA ALA A 145 12.14 -52.53 -39.00
C ALA A 145 12.74 -52.07 -40.35
N ALA A 146 14.02 -52.40 -40.58
CA ALA A 146 14.67 -52.86 -41.83
C ALA A 146 16.16 -52.45 -41.83
#